data_AF-S2JQ22-F1
#
_entry.id   AF-S2JQ22-F1
#
_cell.length_a   1.000
_cell.length_b   1.000
_cell.length_c   1.000
_cell.angle_alpha   90.00
_cell.angle_beta   90.00
_cell.angle_gamma   90.00
#
_symmetry.space_group_name_H-M   'P 1'
#
loop_
_entity.id
_entity.type
_entity.pdbx_description
1 polymer ?
#
loop_
_entity_poly.entity_id
_entity_poly.type
_entity_poly.pdbx_seq_one_letter_code
_entity_poly.pdbx_strand_id
1 'polypeptide(L)'
;MESKRELPTRHNFLTEAVQSYLESKNATTGPTIDIKTMLTITSDASFIEKFQYHESPAQEPLSVIEHIPQIKFIEPVASTKKSKIADNDIIDDEYYLKRHRRHEMDERKQKNREKERLKHGYYKQKQLVERIKTMDKNLLRSIVSSIRHRTHKNEDMNEEDEEKYLEDLHTSLLNEAQEHLDRYETLGIGKSEEDPDQSAAMDSTPTVSDEFKQALKAEERLQRQRQIKSFSGRAVFTGAVSSARGSRRSTRNITAFGQLLPPFEIVEFELPEEWLINKN
;
A
#
# COMPACT_ATOMS: atom_id res chain seq x y z
N MET A 1 -36.74 24.46 -3.76
CA MET A 1 -36.06 23.57 -4.73
C MET A 1 -35.37 22.49 -3.93
N GLU A 2 -35.96 21.30 -3.85
CA GLU A 2 -35.39 20.18 -3.10
C GLU A 2 -34.23 19.60 -3.91
N SER A 3 -33.02 19.70 -3.35
CA SER A 3 -31.84 19.03 -3.88
C SER A 3 -32.02 17.53 -3.68
N LYS A 4 -32.39 16.84 -4.75
CA LYS A 4 -32.45 15.37 -4.76
C LYS A 4 -31.05 14.86 -4.42
N ARG A 5 -30.90 14.21 -3.27
CA ARG A 5 -29.67 13.53 -2.87
C ARG A 5 -29.47 12.36 -3.83
N GLU A 6 -28.51 12.50 -4.73
CA GLU A 6 -28.17 11.46 -5.70
C GLU A 6 -27.48 10.28 -4.99
N LEU A 7 -27.88 9.07 -5.36
CA LEU A 7 -27.31 7.85 -4.81
C LEU A 7 -25.84 7.70 -5.26
N PRO A 8 -24.95 7.21 -4.38
CA PRO A 8 -23.56 6.90 -4.74
C PRO A 8 -23.51 5.98 -5.96
N THR A 9 -22.61 6.28 -6.91
CA THR A 9 -22.33 5.34 -8.02
C THR A 9 -21.93 4.01 -7.44
N ARG A 10 -22.38 2.92 -8.06
CA ARG A 10 -21.85 1.59 -7.74
C ARG A 10 -20.34 1.63 -7.94
N HIS A 11 -19.60 1.45 -6.85
CA HIS A 11 -18.13 1.48 -6.84
C HIS A 11 -17.60 0.39 -7.76
N ASN A 12 -17.21 0.77 -8.99
CA ASN A 12 -16.63 -0.13 -9.97
C ASN A 12 -15.29 0.45 -10.41
N PHE A 13 -14.25 -0.39 -10.51
CA PHE A 13 -12.90 0.03 -10.91
C PHE A 13 -12.89 0.81 -12.23
N LEU A 14 -13.80 0.47 -13.16
CA LEU A 14 -13.92 1.15 -14.43
C LEU A 14 -14.48 2.58 -14.31
N THR A 15 -15.48 2.81 -13.46
CA THR A 15 -16.06 4.14 -13.26
C THR A 15 -15.06 5.07 -12.59
N GLU A 16 -14.25 4.54 -11.66
CA GLU A 16 -13.17 5.27 -11.00
C GLU A 16 -12.06 5.65 -11.99
N ALA A 17 -11.68 4.73 -12.89
CA ALA A 17 -10.70 5.02 -13.93
C ALA A 17 -11.16 6.13 -14.88
N VAL A 18 -12.41 6.05 -15.38
CA VAL A 18 -12.98 7.10 -16.24
C VAL A 18 -13.09 8.43 -15.48
N GLN A 19 -13.52 8.41 -14.22
CA GLN A 19 -13.60 9.60 -13.38
C GLN A 19 -12.21 10.22 -13.16
N SER A 20 -11.22 9.43 -12.75
CA SER A 20 -9.84 9.88 -12.53
C SER A 20 -9.24 10.50 -13.78
N TYR A 21 -9.49 9.91 -14.96
CA TYR A 21 -9.03 10.45 -16.23
C TYR A 21 -9.71 11.78 -16.59
N LEU A 22 -11.02 11.88 -16.39
CA LEU A 22 -11.76 13.12 -16.62
C LEU A 22 -11.34 14.20 -15.62
N GLU A 23 -11.07 13.84 -14.37
CA GLU A 23 -10.54 14.75 -13.35
C GLU A 23 -9.12 15.18 -13.67
N SER A 24 -8.23 14.28 -14.14
CA SER A 24 -6.84 14.62 -14.48
C SER A 24 -6.75 15.56 -15.69
N LYS A 25 -7.61 15.39 -16.69
CA LYS A 25 -7.73 16.34 -17.81
C LYS A 25 -8.23 17.73 -17.38
N ASN A 26 -9.03 17.78 -16.32
CA ASN A 26 -9.61 19.02 -15.80
C ASN A 26 -8.79 19.64 -14.67
N ALA A 27 -7.89 18.86 -14.06
CA ALA A 27 -6.90 19.34 -13.12
C ALA A 27 -5.94 20.20 -13.93
N THR A 28 -6.23 21.49 -13.95
CA THR A 28 -5.34 22.55 -14.43
C THR A 28 -3.93 22.16 -14.02
N THR A 29 -3.07 22.00 -15.02
CA THR A 29 -1.64 21.77 -14.88
C THR A 29 -1.06 22.78 -13.89
N GLY A 30 -1.04 22.40 -12.62
CA GLY A 30 -0.31 23.14 -11.61
C GLY A 30 1.15 23.22 -12.03
N PRO A 31 1.87 24.30 -11.70
CA PRO A 31 3.28 24.39 -12.05
C PRO A 31 4.00 23.17 -11.47
N THR A 32 4.54 22.34 -12.35
CA THR A 32 5.35 21.19 -11.94
C THR A 32 6.65 21.75 -11.40
N ILE A 33 6.81 21.71 -10.09
CA ILE A 33 8.01 22.17 -9.40
C ILE A 33 9.12 21.16 -9.69
N ASP A 34 9.90 21.42 -10.72
CA ASP A 34 11.13 20.69 -11.06
C ASP A 34 12.32 21.16 -10.19
N ILE A 35 13.44 20.44 -10.22
CA ILE A 35 14.67 20.73 -9.49
C ILE A 35 15.22 22.13 -9.84
N LYS A 36 14.87 22.68 -11.00
CA LYS A 36 15.26 24.02 -11.46
C LYS A 36 14.33 25.14 -10.99
N THR A 37 13.26 24.82 -10.28
CA THR A 37 12.25 25.80 -9.87
C THR A 37 12.72 26.51 -8.60
N MET A 38 13.02 27.81 -8.71
CA MET A 38 13.39 28.63 -7.56
C MET A 38 12.13 29.23 -6.93
N LEU A 39 11.82 28.85 -5.70
CA LEU A 39 10.72 29.41 -4.93
C LEU A 39 11.23 30.60 -4.11
N THR A 40 10.86 31.82 -4.51
CA THR A 40 11.17 33.03 -3.73
C THR A 40 10.01 33.33 -2.80
N ILE A 41 10.22 33.15 -1.49
CA ILE A 41 9.23 33.46 -0.45
C ILE A 41 9.56 34.83 0.14
N THR A 42 8.68 35.81 -0.02
CA THR A 42 8.86 37.16 0.53
C THR A 42 7.68 37.56 1.40
N SER A 43 7.96 38.18 2.54
CA SER A 43 6.96 38.63 3.52
C SER A 43 6.20 39.89 3.08
N ASP A 44 6.70 40.58 2.04
CA ASP A 44 6.26 41.92 1.67
C ASP A 44 5.56 41.90 0.30
N ALA A 45 4.24 42.11 0.29
CA ALA A 45 3.41 41.96 -0.91
C ALA A 45 3.74 42.99 -2.00
N SER A 46 4.22 44.18 -1.61
CA SER A 46 4.58 45.25 -2.53
C SER A 46 5.83 44.95 -3.37
N PHE A 47 6.62 43.94 -2.99
CA PHE A 47 7.79 43.49 -3.76
C PHE A 47 7.39 42.67 -4.99
N ILE A 48 6.20 42.05 -4.96
CA ILE A 48 5.68 41.21 -6.04
C ILE A 48 5.24 42.06 -7.23
N GLU A 49 4.65 43.22 -7.00
CA GLU A 49 4.18 44.14 -8.07
C GLU A 49 5.33 44.75 -8.88
N LYS A 50 6.54 44.81 -8.32
CA LYS A 50 7.74 45.35 -8.98
C LYS A 50 8.70 44.26 -9.44
N PHE A 51 8.31 42.99 -9.35
CA PHE A 51 9.17 41.89 -9.74
C PHE A 51 9.36 41.88 -11.27
N GLN A 52 10.58 42.24 -11.70
CA GLN A 52 11.00 42.17 -13.08
C GLN A 52 12.00 41.02 -13.20
N TYR A 53 11.67 40.02 -14.03
CA TYR A 53 12.55 38.88 -14.26
C TYR A 53 13.83 39.36 -14.95
N HIS A 54 14.93 39.36 -14.22
CA HIS A 54 16.26 39.55 -14.78
C HIS A 54 16.90 38.17 -14.94
N GLU A 55 17.16 37.76 -16.18
CA GLU A 55 18.02 36.62 -16.47
C GLU A 55 19.41 36.97 -15.93
N SER A 56 19.81 36.33 -14.84
CA SER A 56 21.05 36.69 -14.14
C SER A 56 22.25 36.42 -15.04
N PRO A 57 23.16 37.39 -15.27
CA PRO A 57 24.46 37.09 -15.83
C PRO A 57 25.21 36.15 -14.87
N ALA A 58 26.09 35.34 -15.44
CA ALA A 58 26.84 34.25 -14.84
C ALA A 58 27.16 34.41 -13.33
N GLN A 59 26.87 33.33 -12.59
CA GLN A 59 27.15 33.10 -11.18
C GLN A 59 28.43 33.80 -10.68
N GLU A 60 28.27 34.81 -9.83
CA GLU A 60 29.28 35.12 -8.83
C GLU A 60 29.21 34.05 -7.72
N PRO A 61 30.36 33.60 -7.18
CA PRO A 61 30.39 32.51 -6.22
C PRO A 61 29.61 32.87 -4.96
N LEU A 62 28.66 32.00 -4.63
CA LEU A 62 27.88 32.00 -3.40
C LEU A 62 28.79 32.29 -2.21
N SER A 63 28.50 33.37 -1.48
CA SER A 63 29.02 33.55 -0.13
C SER A 63 28.60 32.33 0.69
N VAL A 64 29.59 31.54 1.09
CA VAL A 64 29.42 30.38 1.96
C VAL A 64 28.77 30.87 3.25
N ILE A 65 27.47 30.66 3.38
CA ILE A 65 26.82 30.74 4.68
C ILE A 65 27.37 29.53 5.44
N GLU A 66 28.39 29.76 6.28
CA GLU A 66 28.87 28.79 7.26
C GLU A 66 27.73 28.52 8.24
N HIS A 67 26.86 27.57 7.90
CA HIS A 67 26.04 26.89 8.88
C HIS A 67 26.97 26.01 9.71
N ILE A 68 27.56 26.58 10.75
CA ILE A 68 28.25 25.81 11.79
C ILE A 68 27.17 24.98 12.50
N PRO A 69 27.12 23.65 12.33
CA PRO A 69 26.14 22.84 13.02
C PRO A 69 26.45 22.89 14.52
N GLN A 70 25.54 23.46 15.31
CA GLN A 70 25.62 23.37 16.76
C GLN A 70 25.21 21.96 17.19
N ILE A 71 26.16 21.02 17.13
CA ILE A 71 26.01 19.67 17.63
C ILE A 71 26.07 19.74 19.16
N LYS A 72 24.92 19.73 19.82
CA LYS A 72 24.86 19.47 21.26
C LYS A 72 24.91 17.96 21.46
N PHE A 73 26.03 17.46 21.94
CA PHE A 73 26.13 16.07 22.39
C PHE A 73 25.24 15.90 23.62
N ILE A 74 24.11 15.22 23.44
CA ILE A 74 23.30 14.76 24.55
C ILE A 74 24.03 13.55 25.11
N GLU A 75 24.78 13.74 26.21
CA GLU A 75 25.32 12.62 26.96
C GLU A 75 24.16 11.79 27.51
N PRO A 76 24.04 10.50 27.15
CA PRO A 76 23.03 9.65 27.74
C PRO A 76 23.34 9.53 29.23
N VAL A 77 22.41 9.99 30.07
CA VAL A 77 22.46 9.76 31.52
C VAL A 77 22.32 8.26 31.74
N ALA A 78 23.46 7.58 31.81
CA ALA A 78 23.55 6.17 32.12
C ALA A 78 22.99 5.98 33.54
N SER A 79 21.79 5.39 33.65
CA SER A 79 21.30 4.93 34.94
C SER A 79 22.27 3.87 35.44
N THR A 80 22.98 4.18 36.51
CA THR A 80 23.99 3.34 37.14
C THR A 80 23.31 2.16 37.86
N LYS A 81 22.87 1.16 37.10
CA LYS A 81 22.80 -0.22 37.60
C LYS A 81 24.07 -0.94 37.16
N LYS A 82 25.10 -0.82 37.99
CA LYS A 82 26.37 -1.54 37.87
C LYS A 82 26.10 -3.06 37.90
N SER A 83 26.24 -3.72 36.76
CA SER A 83 26.72 -5.11 36.72
C SER A 83 28.10 -5.09 36.05
N LYS A 84 29.11 -5.55 36.79
CA LYS A 84 30.49 -5.72 36.35
C LYS A 84 30.56 -6.51 35.04
N ILE A 85 30.94 -5.89 33.93
CA ILE A 85 31.72 -6.52 32.86
C ILE A 85 32.62 -5.42 32.29
N ALA A 86 33.88 -5.43 32.70
CA ALA A 86 34.97 -4.79 32.00
C ALA A 86 35.79 -5.92 31.35
N ASP A 87 36.35 -5.65 30.18
CA ASP A 87 37.28 -6.48 29.41
C ASP A 87 36.68 -7.70 28.70
N ASN A 88 35.87 -7.41 27.67
CA ASN A 88 35.86 -8.01 26.33
C ASN A 88 34.54 -7.60 25.67
N ASP A 89 34.53 -6.47 24.95
CA ASP A 89 33.40 -6.02 24.11
C ASP A 89 33.24 -6.90 22.86
N ILE A 90 33.54 -8.20 22.97
CA ILE A 90 33.23 -9.20 21.97
C ILE A 90 31.77 -9.54 22.21
N ILE A 91 30.89 -8.80 21.51
CA ILE A 91 29.49 -9.16 21.41
C ILE A 91 29.45 -10.53 20.73
N ASP A 92 29.06 -11.55 21.49
CA ASP A 92 28.90 -12.89 20.94
C ASP A 92 27.87 -12.90 19.81
N ASP A 93 28.19 -13.59 18.71
CA ASP A 93 27.36 -13.64 17.51
C ASP A 93 25.96 -14.18 17.84
N GLU A 94 25.85 -15.10 18.80
CA GLU A 94 24.56 -15.64 19.25
C GLU A 94 23.67 -14.56 19.88
N TYR A 95 24.25 -13.65 20.68
CA TYR A 95 23.53 -12.53 21.27
C TYR A 95 23.09 -11.53 20.19
N TYR A 96 23.97 -11.22 19.23
CA TYR A 96 23.65 -10.34 18.10
C TYR A 96 22.51 -10.93 17.26
N LEU A 97 22.62 -12.19 16.82
CA LEU A 97 21.60 -12.88 16.04
C LEU A 97 20.25 -12.92 16.77
N LYS A 98 20.25 -13.22 18.08
CA LYS A 98 19.01 -13.27 18.87
C LYS A 98 18.31 -11.91 18.97
N ARG A 99 19.08 -10.81 19.06
CA ARG A 99 18.54 -9.44 19.06
C ARG A 99 17.98 -9.05 17.69
N HIS A 100 18.68 -9.39 16.60
CA HIS A 100 18.31 -8.99 15.24
C HIS A 100 17.23 -9.87 14.61
N ARG A 101 17.09 -11.12 15.03
CA ARG A 101 16.12 -12.08 14.48
C ARG A 101 14.68 -11.54 14.41
N ARG A 102 14.24 -10.78 15.42
CA ARG A 102 12.89 -10.20 15.42
C ARG A 102 12.76 -9.10 14.36
N HIS A 103 13.73 -8.19 14.31
CA HIS A 103 13.73 -7.10 13.33
C HIS A 103 13.82 -7.62 11.90
N GLU A 104 14.72 -8.59 11.66
CA GLU A 104 14.85 -9.27 10.37
C GLU A 104 13.52 -9.91 9.93
N MET A 105 12.84 -10.61 10.84
CA MET A 105 11.54 -11.23 10.54
C MET A 105 10.44 -10.19 10.27
N ASP A 106 10.45 -9.07 10.97
CA ASP A 106 9.45 -8.01 10.78
C ASP A 106 9.70 -7.24 9.48
N GLU A 107 10.95 -6.95 9.13
CA GLU A 107 11.34 -6.43 7.81
C GLU A 107 10.93 -7.38 6.68
N ARG A 108 11.17 -8.68 6.87
CA ARG A 108 10.78 -9.70 5.88
C ARG A 108 9.26 -9.75 5.69
N LYS A 109 8.48 -9.64 6.77
CA LYS A 109 7.02 -9.54 6.69
C LYS A 109 6.58 -8.26 5.99
N GLN A 110 7.23 -7.13 6.26
CA GLN A 110 6.91 -5.87 5.59
C GLN A 110 7.18 -5.97 4.09
N LYS A 111 8.36 -6.45 3.70
CA LYS A 111 8.72 -6.71 2.29
C LYS A 111 7.71 -7.64 1.61
N ASN A 112 7.26 -8.69 2.29
CA ASN A 112 6.24 -9.60 1.75
C ASN A 112 4.88 -8.92 1.57
N ARG A 113 4.43 -8.09 2.52
CA ARG A 113 3.17 -7.33 2.41
C ARG A 113 3.23 -6.34 1.24
N GLU A 114 4.35 -5.66 1.05
CA GLU A 114 4.56 -4.75 -0.08
C GLU A 114 4.59 -5.52 -1.40
N LYS A 115 5.31 -6.65 -1.48
CA LYS A 115 5.33 -7.54 -2.65
C LYS A 115 3.93 -8.03 -3.01
N GLU A 116 3.15 -8.47 -2.03
CA GLU A 116 1.77 -8.91 -2.24
C GLU A 116 0.85 -7.77 -2.66
N ARG A 117 0.95 -6.61 -2.02
CA ARG A 117 0.19 -5.39 -2.38
C ARG A 117 0.46 -4.99 -3.83
N LEU A 118 1.72 -5.02 -4.24
CA LEU A 118 2.16 -4.71 -5.61
C LEU A 118 1.66 -5.74 -6.61
N LYS A 119 1.78 -7.04 -6.32
CA LYS A 119 1.22 -8.12 -7.17
C LYS A 119 -0.29 -8.00 -7.34
N HIS A 120 -1.00 -7.71 -6.25
CA HIS A 120 -2.44 -7.51 -6.30
C HIS A 120 -2.81 -6.24 -7.09
N GLY A 121 -2.02 -5.17 -6.97
CA GLY A 121 -2.13 -3.97 -7.81
C GLY A 121 -1.96 -4.29 -9.30
N TYR A 122 -0.89 -5.01 -9.67
CA TYR A 122 -0.65 -5.49 -11.03
C TYR A 122 -1.82 -6.31 -11.56
N TYR A 123 -2.31 -7.27 -10.78
CA TYR A 123 -3.45 -8.11 -11.16
C TYR A 123 -4.71 -7.27 -11.46
N LYS A 124 -5.03 -6.31 -10.59
CA LYS A 124 -6.16 -5.39 -10.82
C LYS A 124 -5.97 -4.55 -12.07
N GLN A 125 -4.75 -4.04 -12.29
CA GLN A 125 -4.44 -3.24 -13.47
C GLN A 125 -4.59 -4.07 -14.75
N LYS A 126 -4.11 -5.32 -14.74
CA LYS A 126 -4.27 -6.25 -15.85
C LYS A 126 -5.74 -6.53 -16.15
N GLN A 127 -6.56 -6.75 -15.12
CA GLN A 127 -8.01 -6.90 -15.30
C GLN A 127 -8.67 -5.65 -15.87
N LEU A 128 -8.23 -4.46 -15.44
CA LEU A 128 -8.75 -3.19 -15.96
C LEU A 128 -8.42 -3.02 -17.44
N VAL A 129 -7.18 -3.29 -17.85
CA VAL A 129 -6.75 -3.26 -19.26
C VAL A 129 -7.61 -4.19 -20.11
N GLU A 130 -7.77 -5.45 -19.70
CA GLU A 130 -8.60 -6.41 -20.43
C GLU A 130 -10.06 -5.96 -20.50
N ARG A 131 -10.59 -5.38 -19.42
CA ARG A 131 -11.95 -4.86 -19.39
C ARG A 131 -12.14 -3.66 -20.33
N ILE A 132 -11.17 -2.74 -20.40
CA ILE A 132 -11.22 -1.58 -21.30
C ILE A 132 -11.13 -2.05 -22.76
N LYS A 133 -10.26 -3.02 -23.06
CA LYS A 133 -10.13 -3.61 -24.40
C LYS A 133 -11.46 -4.17 -24.91
N THR A 134 -12.19 -4.88 -24.06
CA THR A 134 -13.49 -5.48 -24.42
C THR A 134 -14.68 -4.58 -24.06
N MET A 135 -14.47 -3.29 -23.79
CA MET A 135 -15.54 -2.40 -23.34
C MET A 135 -16.39 -1.93 -24.52
N ASP A 136 -17.71 -2.06 -24.37
CA ASP A 136 -18.66 -1.52 -25.34
C ASP A 136 -18.73 0.01 -25.27
N LYS A 137 -18.80 0.67 -26.43
CA LYS A 137 -18.93 2.14 -26.54
C LYS A 137 -20.17 2.68 -25.82
N ASN A 138 -21.28 1.95 -25.88
CA ASN A 138 -22.54 2.32 -25.20
C ASN A 138 -22.39 2.34 -23.68
N LEU A 139 -21.59 1.42 -23.11
CA LEU A 139 -21.30 1.40 -21.69
C LEU A 139 -20.43 2.61 -21.32
N LEU A 140 -19.42 2.92 -22.12
CA LEU A 140 -18.59 4.11 -21.92
C LEU A 140 -19.42 5.40 -21.98
N ARG A 141 -20.28 5.54 -23.00
CA ARG A 141 -21.23 6.66 -23.12
C ARG A 141 -22.07 6.79 -21.85
N SER A 142 -22.68 5.71 -21.38
CA SER A 142 -23.48 5.71 -20.15
C SER A 142 -22.70 6.17 -18.91
N ILE A 143 -21.47 5.68 -18.73
CA ILE A 143 -20.59 6.07 -17.61
C ILE A 143 -20.24 7.56 -17.71
N VAL A 144 -19.81 8.01 -18.89
CA VAL A 144 -19.41 9.41 -19.14
C VAL A 144 -20.59 10.34 -18.92
N SER A 145 -21.77 10.02 -19.46
CA SER A 145 -22.99 10.77 -19.21
C SER A 145 -23.26 10.85 -17.71
N SER A 146 -23.24 9.73 -16.98
CA SER A 146 -23.47 9.72 -15.53
C SER A 146 -22.47 10.59 -14.74
N ILE A 147 -21.21 10.66 -15.16
CA ILE A 147 -20.19 11.49 -14.52
C ILE A 147 -20.40 12.97 -14.86
N ARG A 148 -20.63 13.30 -16.14
CA ARG A 148 -20.88 14.67 -16.61
C ARG A 148 -22.07 15.32 -15.90
N HIS A 149 -23.17 14.58 -15.77
CA HIS A 149 -24.38 15.05 -15.08
C HIS A 149 -24.09 15.46 -13.63
N ARG A 150 -23.19 14.75 -12.94
CA ARG A 150 -22.78 15.06 -11.55
C ARG A 150 -21.83 16.25 -11.47
N THR A 151 -20.93 16.37 -12.44
CA THR A 151 -19.97 17.48 -12.49
C THR A 151 -20.58 18.78 -13.04
N HIS A 152 -21.88 18.78 -13.35
CA HIS A 152 -22.60 19.89 -14.00
C HIS A 152 -21.94 20.40 -15.30
N LYS A 153 -21.18 19.54 -15.98
CA LYS A 153 -20.53 19.82 -17.27
C LYS A 153 -21.37 19.22 -18.38
N ASN A 154 -22.42 19.93 -18.76
CA ASN A 154 -23.18 19.62 -19.96
C ASN A 154 -22.58 20.44 -21.10
N GLU A 155 -21.79 19.78 -21.94
CA GLU A 155 -21.37 20.33 -23.24
C GLU A 155 -22.38 19.85 -24.27
N ASP A 156 -23.08 20.78 -24.92
CA ASP A 156 -23.95 20.49 -26.07
C ASP A 156 -23.07 20.14 -27.26
N MET A 157 -22.62 18.88 -27.32
CA MET A 157 -21.84 18.33 -28.42
C MET A 157 -22.78 17.70 -29.44
N ASN A 158 -22.45 17.82 -30.74
CA ASN A 158 -23.15 17.06 -31.76
C ASN A 158 -22.89 15.56 -31.57
N GLU A 159 -23.78 14.72 -32.10
CA GLU A 159 -23.72 13.27 -31.95
C GLU A 159 -22.42 12.68 -32.55
N GLU A 160 -21.95 13.22 -33.68
CA GLU A 160 -20.67 12.86 -34.32
C GLU A 160 -19.46 13.28 -33.47
N ASP A 161 -19.50 14.48 -32.87
CA ASP A 161 -18.43 14.99 -32.02
C ASP A 161 -18.36 14.21 -30.69
N GLU A 162 -19.52 13.79 -30.17
CA GLU A 162 -19.61 12.93 -28.98
C GLU A 162 -19.04 11.53 -29.27
N GLU A 163 -19.35 10.94 -30.42
CA GLU A 163 -18.81 9.64 -30.80
C GLU A 163 -17.28 9.69 -30.95
N LYS A 164 -16.75 10.71 -31.63
CA LYS A 164 -15.31 10.91 -31.76
C LYS A 164 -14.63 11.11 -30.40
N TYR A 165 -15.22 11.92 -29.53
CA TYR A 165 -14.70 12.12 -28.18
C TYR A 165 -14.66 10.81 -27.38
N LEU A 166 -15.67 9.95 -27.51
CA LEU A 166 -15.72 8.66 -26.80
C LEU A 166 -14.65 7.70 -27.32
N GLU A 167 -14.33 7.71 -28.61
CA GLU A 167 -13.21 6.94 -29.18
C GLU A 167 -11.86 7.44 -28.66
N ASP A 168 -11.64 8.75 -28.69
CA ASP A 168 -10.41 9.36 -28.18
C ASP A 168 -10.26 9.09 -26.67
N LEU A 169 -11.36 9.09 -25.93
CA LEU A 169 -11.40 8.72 -24.52
C LEU A 169 -11.07 7.24 -24.30
N HIS A 170 -11.68 6.34 -25.07
CA HIS A 170 -11.43 4.90 -24.97
C HIS A 170 -9.96 4.57 -25.23
N THR A 171 -9.42 5.07 -26.34
CA THR A 171 -8.03 4.86 -26.72
C THR A 171 -7.06 5.44 -25.69
N SER A 172 -7.32 6.64 -25.20
CA SER A 172 -6.47 7.24 -24.17
C SER A 172 -6.53 6.52 -22.84
N LEU A 173 -7.72 6.06 -22.41
CA LEU A 173 -7.87 5.29 -21.17
C LEU A 173 -7.15 3.94 -21.28
N LEU A 174 -7.21 3.31 -22.45
CA LEU A 174 -6.49 2.07 -22.73
C LEU A 174 -4.97 2.29 -22.69
N ASN A 175 -4.48 3.36 -23.29
CA ASN A 175 -3.06 3.71 -23.29
C ASN A 175 -2.54 3.99 -21.87
N GLU A 176 -3.24 4.81 -21.09
CA GLU A 176 -2.86 5.09 -19.70
C GLU A 176 -2.89 3.81 -18.86
N ALA A 177 -3.93 2.98 -19.03
CA ALA A 177 -4.02 1.72 -18.29
C ALA A 177 -2.88 0.75 -18.65
N GLN A 178 -2.47 0.73 -19.92
CA GLN A 178 -1.32 -0.06 -20.38
C GLN A 178 0.00 0.50 -19.83
N GLU A 179 0.19 1.82 -19.82
CA GLU A 179 1.38 2.45 -19.24
C GLU A 179 1.52 2.14 -17.73
N HIS A 180 0.41 2.14 -16.99
CA HIS A 180 0.41 1.69 -15.59
C HIS A 180 0.78 0.22 -15.45
N LEU A 181 0.31 -0.64 -16.36
CA LEU A 181 0.67 -2.05 -16.37
C LEU A 181 2.18 -2.23 -16.64
N ASP A 182 2.70 -1.53 -17.64
CA ASP A 182 4.11 -1.57 -18.02
C ASP A 182 5.01 -1.06 -16.87
N ARG A 183 4.58 -0.06 -16.11
CA ARG A 183 5.27 0.40 -14.88
C ARG A 183 5.37 -0.71 -13.82
N TYR A 184 4.36 -1.54 -13.66
CA TYR A 184 4.47 -2.71 -12.78
C TYR A 184 5.42 -3.78 -13.33
N GLU A 185 5.49 -3.94 -14.66
CA GLU A 185 6.38 -4.91 -15.31
C GLU A 185 7.86 -4.49 -15.24
N THR A 186 8.14 -3.20 -15.42
CA THR A 186 9.48 -2.62 -15.21
C THR A 186 9.95 -2.74 -13.76
N LEU A 187 9.04 -2.67 -12.79
CA LEU A 187 9.30 -3.01 -11.38
C LEU A 187 9.50 -4.52 -11.13
N GLY A 188 9.42 -5.35 -12.16
CA GLY A 188 9.63 -6.80 -12.08
C GLY A 188 8.50 -7.58 -11.43
N ILE A 189 7.29 -7.00 -11.30
CA ILE A 189 6.17 -7.64 -10.61
C ILE A 189 5.44 -8.65 -11.50
N GLY A 190 5.49 -8.45 -12.83
CA GLY A 190 4.86 -9.30 -13.84
C GLY A 190 5.74 -10.41 -14.42
N LYS A 191 7.07 -10.35 -14.22
CA LYS A 191 7.97 -11.43 -14.60
C LYS A 191 7.83 -12.55 -13.58
N SER A 192 7.25 -13.68 -13.99
CA SER A 192 7.34 -14.92 -13.22
C SER A 192 8.83 -15.18 -12.95
N GLU A 193 9.17 -15.51 -11.71
CA GLU A 193 10.52 -15.99 -11.31
C GLU A 193 10.90 -17.32 -12.02
N GLU A 194 10.19 -17.73 -13.08
CA GLU A 194 10.35 -19.01 -13.77
C GLU A 194 11.29 -18.98 -14.97
N ASP A 195 11.72 -17.80 -15.45
CA ASP A 195 12.80 -17.72 -16.45
C ASP A 195 13.89 -16.77 -15.96
N PRO A 196 14.84 -17.24 -15.12
CA PRO A 196 16.12 -16.59 -15.08
C PRO A 196 16.74 -16.70 -16.48
N ASP A 197 16.90 -15.57 -17.16
CA ASP A 197 17.73 -15.46 -18.35
C ASP A 197 19.09 -16.14 -18.09
N GLN A 198 19.25 -17.37 -18.60
CA GLN A 198 20.47 -18.19 -18.49
C GLN A 198 21.64 -17.63 -19.31
N SER A 199 21.53 -16.42 -19.87
CA SER A 199 22.53 -15.84 -20.77
C SER A 199 23.46 -14.82 -20.11
N ALA A 200 23.21 -14.39 -18.86
CA ALA A 200 23.97 -13.28 -18.25
C ALA A 200 24.79 -13.62 -16.99
N ALA A 201 24.85 -14.89 -16.56
CA ALA A 201 25.60 -15.30 -15.37
C ALA A 201 26.54 -16.49 -15.64
N MET A 202 27.35 -16.40 -16.69
CA MET A 202 28.61 -17.14 -16.75
C MET A 202 29.71 -16.29 -16.13
N ASP A 203 29.82 -16.29 -14.81
CA ASP A 203 31.10 -16.57 -14.13
C ASP A 203 30.93 -16.54 -12.60
N SER A 204 31.47 -17.57 -11.94
CA SER A 204 31.64 -17.73 -10.49
C SER A 204 30.37 -17.90 -9.62
N THR A 205 29.82 -19.12 -9.61
CA THR A 205 29.25 -19.67 -8.36
C THR A 205 30.04 -20.92 -7.97
N PRO A 206 30.44 -21.08 -6.69
CA PRO A 206 31.03 -22.34 -6.26
C PRO A 206 29.96 -23.41 -6.41
N THR A 207 30.34 -24.53 -7.01
CA THR A 207 29.53 -25.73 -7.17
C THR A 207 28.98 -26.19 -5.82
N VAL A 208 27.81 -25.69 -5.44
CA VAL A 208 27.03 -26.18 -4.30
C VAL A 208 26.62 -27.59 -4.68
N SER A 209 27.21 -28.57 -3.98
CA SER A 209 27.05 -29.99 -4.27
C SER A 209 25.57 -30.37 -4.37
N ASP A 210 25.24 -31.27 -5.30
CA ASP A 210 23.88 -31.79 -5.44
C ASP A 210 23.37 -32.47 -4.16
N GLU A 211 24.30 -32.89 -3.29
CA GLU A 211 24.03 -33.39 -1.95
C GLU A 211 23.39 -32.33 -1.03
N PHE A 212 23.86 -31.07 -1.10
CA PHE A 212 23.25 -29.98 -0.33
C PHE A 212 21.82 -29.67 -0.80
N LYS A 213 21.58 -29.69 -2.12
CA LYS A 213 20.23 -29.50 -2.69
C LYS A 213 19.30 -30.64 -2.30
N GLN A 214 19.80 -31.87 -2.25
CA GLN A 214 19.03 -33.02 -1.77
C GLN A 214 18.74 -32.95 -0.27
N ALA A 215 19.70 -32.53 0.55
CA ALA A 215 19.52 -32.33 1.98
C ALA A 215 18.43 -31.28 2.26
N LEU A 216 18.43 -30.17 1.52
CA LEU A 216 17.46 -29.09 1.68
C LEU A 216 16.03 -29.54 1.30
N LYS A 217 15.89 -30.34 0.23
CA LYS A 217 14.61 -30.97 -0.14
C LYS A 217 14.14 -32.01 0.87
N ALA A 218 15.06 -32.78 1.46
CA ALA A 218 14.73 -33.78 2.49
C ALA A 218 14.25 -33.10 3.79
N GLU A 219 14.90 -32.01 4.19
CA GLU A 219 14.52 -31.24 5.38
C GLU A 219 13.17 -30.50 5.20
N GLU A 220 12.91 -29.95 4.01
CA GLU A 220 11.60 -29.35 3.70
C GLU A 220 10.47 -30.40 3.82
N ARG A 221 10.71 -31.64 3.34
CA ARG A 221 9.74 -32.74 3.45
C ARG A 221 9.49 -33.15 4.90
N LEU A 222 10.53 -33.16 5.74
CA LEU A 222 10.42 -33.43 7.17
C LEU A 222 9.66 -32.31 7.92
N GLN A 223 9.88 -31.04 7.57
CA GLN A 223 9.13 -29.93 8.16
C GLN A 223 7.63 -30.03 7.83
N ARG A 224 7.27 -30.35 6.58
CA ARG A 224 5.86 -30.55 6.20
C ARG A 224 5.22 -31.71 6.97
N GLN A 225 5.93 -32.82 7.18
CA GLN A 225 5.42 -33.93 8.01
C GLN A 225 5.23 -33.54 9.48
N ARG A 226 6.11 -32.71 10.04
CA ARG A 226 6.00 -32.23 11.43
C ARG A 226 4.78 -31.31 11.63
N GLN A 227 4.46 -30.47 10.65
CA GLN A 227 3.29 -29.58 10.70
C GLN A 227 1.95 -30.34 10.65
N ILE A 228 1.89 -31.48 9.95
CA ILE A 228 0.66 -32.29 9.87
C ILE A 228 0.41 -33.05 11.19
N LYS A 229 1.46 -33.47 11.91
CA LYS A 229 1.34 -34.17 13.20
C LYS A 229 0.93 -33.27 14.38
N SER A 230 1.14 -31.95 14.31
CA SER A 230 0.79 -31.04 15.42
C SER A 230 -0.69 -30.69 15.52
N PHE A 231 -1.54 -31.09 14.57
CA PHE A 231 -2.98 -30.78 14.58
C PHE A 231 -3.90 -31.94 14.97
N SER A 232 -3.42 -33.19 15.05
CA SER A 232 -4.28 -34.36 15.34
C SER A 232 -4.15 -34.93 16.76
N GLY A 233 -3.45 -34.25 17.68
CA GLY A 233 -2.96 -34.86 18.91
C GLY A 233 -3.48 -34.29 20.24
N ARG A 234 -4.62 -33.58 20.29
CA ARG A 234 -5.16 -33.12 21.58
C ARG A 234 -6.69 -33.00 21.58
N ALA A 235 -7.36 -34.15 21.58
CA ALA A 235 -8.78 -34.28 21.87
C ALA A 235 -8.98 -35.27 23.03
N VAL A 236 -8.58 -34.87 24.24
CA VAL A 236 -9.06 -35.49 25.49
C VAL A 236 -9.10 -34.39 26.56
N PHE A 237 -10.18 -34.34 27.33
CA PHE A 237 -10.53 -33.38 28.41
C PHE A 237 -11.22 -32.12 27.87
N THR A 238 -12.54 -31.96 27.90
CA THR A 238 -13.52 -32.12 29.00
C THR A 238 -14.91 -32.51 28.49
N GLY A 239 -15.67 -33.25 29.30
CA GLY A 239 -17.04 -33.67 28.99
C GLY A 239 -18.09 -32.55 29.08
N ALA A 240 -19.25 -32.83 28.47
CA ALA A 240 -20.52 -32.08 28.47
C ALA A 240 -20.47 -30.73 27.70
N VAL A 241 -21.40 -30.33 26.84
CA VAL A 241 -22.82 -30.68 26.63
C VAL A 241 -23.10 -30.50 25.14
N SER A 242 -23.84 -31.42 24.55
CA SER A 242 -24.42 -31.28 23.21
C SER A 242 -25.61 -30.31 23.25
N SER A 243 -25.64 -29.39 22.28
CA SER A 243 -26.82 -28.67 21.73
C SER A 243 -26.73 -27.14 21.86
N ALA A 244 -26.21 -26.49 20.81
CA ALA A 244 -26.72 -25.21 20.32
C ALA A 244 -26.06 -24.89 18.96
N ARG A 245 -26.90 -24.71 17.95
CA ARG A 245 -26.51 -24.15 16.65
C ARG A 245 -26.16 -22.68 16.85
N GLY A 246 -25.01 -22.26 16.31
CA GLY A 246 -24.71 -20.86 16.01
C GLY A 246 -23.65 -20.23 16.90
N SER A 247 -22.73 -19.51 16.27
CA SER A 247 -21.71 -18.65 16.89
C SER A 247 -20.44 -19.36 17.37
N ARG A 248 -19.52 -19.59 16.42
CA ARG A 248 -18.08 -19.77 16.69
C ARG A 248 -17.50 -18.45 17.22
N ARG A 249 -17.85 -18.03 18.44
CA ARG A 249 -17.18 -16.88 19.09
C ARG A 249 -15.96 -17.39 19.82
N SER A 250 -14.80 -16.93 19.35
CA SER A 250 -13.50 -17.22 19.96
C SER A 250 -13.50 -16.70 21.41
N THR A 251 -13.47 -17.62 22.38
CA THR A 251 -13.19 -17.33 23.79
C THR A 251 -11.71 -16.98 23.92
N ARG A 252 -11.33 -15.75 23.52
CA ARG A 252 -9.98 -15.24 23.80
C ARG A 252 -9.94 -14.82 25.26
N ASN A 253 -8.93 -15.30 25.97
CA ASN A 253 -8.63 -14.85 27.33
C ASN A 253 -8.40 -13.33 27.31
N ILE A 254 -9.30 -12.58 27.94
CA ILE A 254 -9.23 -11.12 28.01
C ILE A 254 -8.32 -10.75 29.19
N THR A 255 -7.26 -10.01 28.91
CA THR A 255 -6.36 -9.45 29.93
C THR A 255 -6.55 -7.95 30.03
N ALA A 256 -6.67 -7.42 31.24
CA ALA A 256 -6.61 -5.99 31.53
C ALA A 256 -5.43 -5.73 32.46
N PHE A 257 -4.63 -4.69 32.19
CA PHE A 257 -3.42 -4.35 32.96
C PHE A 257 -2.44 -5.52 33.13
N GLY A 258 -2.34 -6.40 32.12
CA GLY A 258 -1.47 -7.56 32.15
C GLY A 258 -1.94 -8.71 33.06
N GLN A 259 -3.12 -8.61 33.67
CA GLN A 259 -3.74 -9.68 34.46
C GLN A 259 -4.95 -10.27 33.73
N LEU A 260 -5.12 -11.58 33.84
CA LEU A 260 -6.29 -12.29 33.30
C LEU A 260 -7.53 -11.89 34.10
N LEU A 261 -8.55 -11.42 33.40
CA LEU A 261 -9.83 -11.13 34.05
C LEU A 261 -10.52 -12.44 34.45
N PRO A 262 -11.23 -12.45 35.60
CA PRO A 262 -12.08 -13.57 35.97
C PRO A 262 -13.13 -13.83 34.88
N PRO A 263 -13.57 -15.08 34.69
CA PRO A 263 -14.69 -15.36 33.81
C PRO A 263 -15.92 -14.61 34.31
N PHE A 264 -16.49 -13.75 33.47
CA PHE A 264 -17.76 -13.09 33.72
C PHE A 264 -18.83 -13.65 32.80
N GLU A 265 -20.05 -13.71 33.31
CA GLU A 265 -21.21 -14.15 32.55
C GLU A 265 -21.59 -13.08 31.53
N ILE A 266 -21.81 -13.49 30.27
CA ILE A 266 -22.19 -12.55 29.22
C ILE A 266 -23.67 -12.22 29.45
N VAL A 267 -23.92 -11.03 29.99
CA VAL A 267 -25.28 -10.48 30.08
C VAL A 267 -25.60 -9.81 28.76
N GLU A 268 -26.61 -10.31 28.06
CA GLU A 268 -27.16 -9.63 26.89
C GLU A 268 -27.95 -8.42 27.38
N PHE A 269 -27.53 -7.23 26.99
CA PHE A 269 -28.24 -6.00 27.31
C PHE A 269 -29.26 -5.72 26.20
N GLU A 270 -30.54 -5.75 26.56
CA GLU A 270 -31.60 -5.23 25.72
C GLU A 270 -31.60 -3.70 25.82
N LEU A 271 -31.56 -3.04 24.66
CA LEU A 271 -31.69 -1.59 24.59
C LEU A 271 -33.12 -1.20 24.97
N PRO A 272 -33.33 -0.19 25.85
CA PRO A 272 -34.66 0.30 26.18
C PRO A 272 -35.46 0.65 24.92
N GLU A 273 -36.73 0.22 24.87
CA GLU A 273 -37.61 0.37 23.70
C GLU A 273 -37.77 1.83 23.25
N GLU A 274 -37.61 2.78 24.17
CA GLU A 274 -37.67 4.22 23.91
C GLU A 274 -36.63 4.69 22.87
N TRP A 275 -35.51 3.98 22.72
CA TRP A 275 -34.44 4.32 21.78
C TRP A 275 -34.65 3.70 20.39
N LEU A 276 -35.66 2.84 20.23
CA LEU A 276 -36.04 2.24 18.95
C LEU A 276 -37.07 3.09 18.18
N ILE A 277 -37.56 4.20 18.78
CA ILE A 277 -38.51 5.11 18.17
C ILE A 277 -37.78 6.09 17.25
N ASN A 278 -37.36 5.64 16.08
CA ASN A 278 -37.12 6.49 14.91
C ASN A 278 -37.16 5.64 13.64
N LYS A 279 -38.35 5.10 13.34
CA LYS A 279 -38.76 4.70 12.00
C LYS A 279 -40.25 4.96 11.84
N ASN A 280 -40.56 6.13 11.28
CA ASN A 280 -41.54 6.34 10.21
C ASN A 280 -41.24 7.68 9.54
#